data_AF-A0A5K1FUV2-F1
#
_entry.id   AF-A0A5K1FUV2-F1
#
_cell.length_a   1.000
_cell.length_b   1.000
_cell.length_c   1.000
_cell.angle_alpha   90.00
_cell.angle_beta   90.00
_cell.angle_gamma   90.00
#
_symmetry.space_group_name_H-M   'P 1'
#
loop_
_entity.id
_entity.type
_entity.pdbx_description
1 polymer ?
#
loop_
_entity_poly.entity_id
_entity_poly.type
_entity_poly.pdbx_seq_one_letter_code
_entity_poly.pdbx_strand_id
1 'polypeptide(L)'
;MSTSSSGLTFKLHPLVIVNISDHYTRVKSQSAAQGNAAPRVFGCVIGVQRGRTVEIFNSFELLYDASTETLDRAFLDKKQEQ
;
A
#
# COMPACT_ATOMS: atom_id res chain seq x y z
N MET A 1 -4.42 7.48 25.97
CA MET A 1 -3.78 6.62 24.95
C MET A 1 -2.29 6.90 24.99
N SER A 2 -1.51 5.98 25.56
CA SER A 2 -0.05 6.09 25.62
C SER A 2 0.53 5.99 24.22
N THR A 3 1.02 7.12 23.70
CA THR A 3 1.80 7.14 22.46
C THR A 3 3.20 6.60 22.76
N SER A 4 3.37 5.29 22.59
CA SER A 4 4.70 4.68 22.61
C SER A 4 5.48 5.15 21.39
N SER A 5 6.25 6.23 21.51
CA SER A 5 7.20 6.65 20.47
C SER A 5 8.37 5.68 20.48
N SER A 6 8.31 4.66 19.62
CA SER A 6 9.29 3.56 19.54
C SER A 6 10.70 4.01 19.06
N GLY A 7 10.94 5.31 18.92
CA GLY A 7 12.23 5.86 18.48
C GLY A 7 12.64 5.42 17.07
N LEU A 8 11.68 4.96 16.26
CA LEU A 8 11.92 4.52 14.89
C LEU A 8 12.00 5.72 13.95
N THR A 9 12.97 5.68 13.02
CA THR A 9 13.11 6.63 11.93
C THR A 9 12.61 5.98 10.65
N PHE A 10 11.63 6.58 9.98
CA PHE A 10 11.13 6.11 8.70
C PHE A 10 11.73 6.93 7.57
N LYS A 11 12.34 6.25 6.60
CA LYS A 11 12.78 6.84 5.34
C LYS A 11 11.87 6.32 4.25
N LEU A 12 11.20 7.24 3.56
CA LEU A 12 10.28 6.91 2.48
C LEU A 12 10.90 7.30 1.15
N HIS A 13 11.06 6.34 0.25
CA HIS A 13 11.55 6.59 -1.09
C HIS A 13 10.43 7.27 -1.92
N PRO A 14 10.73 8.34 -2.70
CA PRO A 14 9.72 9.05 -3.48
C PRO A 14 8.90 8.16 -4.43
N LEU A 15 9.52 7.09 -4.96
CA LEU A 15 8.85 6.08 -5.80
C LEU A 15 7.57 5.53 -5.15
N VAL A 16 7.58 5.30 -3.83
CA VAL A 16 6.44 4.73 -3.10
C VAL A 16 5.24 5.68 -3.15
N ILE A 17 5.49 6.98 -3.01
CA ILE A 17 4.46 8.02 -3.08
C ILE A 17 3.88 8.09 -4.49
N VAL A 18 4.74 8.04 -5.51
CA VAL A 18 4.34 8.03 -6.91
C VAL A 18 3.47 6.82 -7.21
N ASN A 19 3.89 5.62 -6.82
CA ASN A 19 3.15 4.37 -7.03
C ASN A 19 1.76 4.41 -6.39
N ILE A 20 1.65 4.90 -5.14
CA ILE A 20 0.35 5.00 -4.45
C ILE A 20 -0.56 6.03 -5.13
N SER A 21 0.00 7.17 -5.52
CA SER A 21 -0.75 8.25 -6.18
C SER A 21 -1.27 7.82 -7.54
N ASP A 22 -0.44 7.11 -8.31
CA ASP A 22 -0.76 6.55 -9.61
C ASP A 22 -1.82 5.44 -9.50
N HIS A 23 -1.68 4.50 -8.56
CA HIS A 23 -2.70 3.50 -8.27
C HIS A 23 -4.06 4.13 -7.93
N TYR A 24 -4.10 5.08 -7.00
CA TYR A 24 -5.34 5.78 -6.66
C TYR A 24 -5.96 6.49 -7.87
N THR A 25 -5.13 7.19 -8.67
CA THR A 25 -5.60 7.96 -9.82
C THR A 25 -6.18 7.03 -10.90
N ARG A 26 -5.54 5.89 -11.19
CA ARG A 26 -6.07 4.88 -12.11
C ARG A 26 -7.43 4.36 -11.66
N VAL A 27 -7.53 3.88 -10.42
CA VAL A 27 -8.77 3.28 -9.92
C VAL A 27 -9.88 4.33 -9.88
N LYS A 28 -9.57 5.57 -9.47
CA LYS A 28 -10.52 6.69 -9.51
C LYS A 28 -11.00 6.99 -10.93
N SER A 29 -10.10 7.02 -11.92
CA SER A 29 -10.46 7.26 -13.32
C SER A 29 -11.38 6.15 -13.86
N GLN A 30 -11.06 4.89 -13.58
CA GLN A 30 -11.88 3.74 -13.97
C GLN A 30 -13.26 3.75 -13.28
N SER A 31 -13.31 4.11 -12.00
CA SER A 31 -14.56 4.17 -11.23
C SER A 31 -15.44 5.34 -11.67
N ALA A 32 -14.84 6.49 -11.97
CA ALA A 32 -15.55 7.65 -12.49
C ALA A 32 -16.19 7.37 -13.86
N ALA A 33 -15.50 6.63 -14.73
CA ALA A 33 -16.06 6.16 -16.01
C ALA A 33 -17.28 5.24 -15.83
N GLN A 34 -17.39 4.58 -14.67
CA GLN A 34 -18.52 3.70 -14.31
C GLN A 34 -19.59 4.40 -13.45
N GLY A 35 -19.45 5.71 -13.19
CA GLY A 35 -20.39 6.47 -12.36
C GLY A 35 -20.30 6.18 -10.86
N ASN A 36 -19.25 5.50 -10.40
CA ASN A 36 -19.07 5.12 -9.01
C ASN A 36 -18.39 6.22 -8.19
N ALA A 37 -18.65 6.23 -6.87
CA ALA A 37 -17.97 7.11 -5.92
C ALA A 37 -16.45 6.85 -5.88
N ALA A 38 -15.69 7.80 -5.33
CA ALA A 38 -14.23 7.70 -5.26
C ALA A 38 -13.81 6.39 -4.54
N PRO A 39 -13.06 5.51 -5.21
CA PRO A 39 -12.77 4.16 -4.71
C PRO A 39 -11.70 4.18 -3.62
N ARG A 40 -11.82 3.26 -2.67
CA ARG A 40 -10.75 2.96 -1.71
C ARG A 40 -9.78 1.97 -2.36
N VAL A 41 -8.49 2.29 -2.32
CA VAL A 41 -7.42 1.43 -2.83
C VAL A 41 -6.65 0.77 -1.69
N PHE A 42 -6.16 -0.43 -1.93
CA PHE A 42 -5.39 -1.22 -0.97
C PHE A 42 -4.04 -1.63 -1.56
N GLY A 43 -3.05 -1.80 -0.71
CA GLY A 43 -1.72 -2.15 -1.12
C GLY A 43 -0.79 -2.37 0.06
N CYS A 44 0.42 -2.82 -0.24
CA CYS A 44 1.47 -3.06 0.74
C CYS A 44 2.73 -2.28 0.37
N VAL A 45 3.50 -1.93 1.40
CA VAL A 45 4.80 -1.29 1.26
C VAL A 45 5.89 -2.29 1.62
N ILE A 46 6.98 -2.26 0.86
CA ILE A 46 8.15 -3.12 1.05
C ILE A 46 9.32 -2.25 1.44
N GLY A 47 10.06 -2.74 2.44
CA GLY A 47 11.20 -2.03 3.00
C GLY A 47 12.15 -2.96 3.73
N VAL A 48 13.25 -2.37 4.20
CA VAL A 48 14.20 -3.03 5.09
C VAL A 48 14.28 -2.27 6.40
N GLN A 49 14.37 -3.00 7.52
CA GLN A 49 14.65 -2.41 8.81
C GLN A 49 16.13 -2.62 9.18
N ARG A 50 16.83 -1.53 9.47
CA ARG A 50 18.21 -1.52 9.96
C ARG A 50 18.24 -0.85 11.33
N GLY A 51 18.24 -1.66 12.38
CA GLY A 51 18.14 -1.17 13.76
C GLY A 51 16.82 -0.45 14.00
N ARG A 52 16.88 0.86 14.28
CA ARG A 52 15.71 1.72 14.46
C ARG A 52 15.28 2.45 13.19
N THR A 53 15.98 2.26 12.07
CA THR A 53 15.61 2.90 10.80
C THR A 53 14.84 1.91 9.94
N VAL A 54 13.68 2.31 9.44
CA VAL A 54 12.88 1.57 8.46
C VAL A 54 12.96 2.31 7.14
N GLU A 55 13.49 1.66 6.11
CA GLU A 55 13.64 2.20 4.77
C GLU A 55 12.58 1.57 3.88
N ILE A 56 11.59 2.36 3.46
CA ILE A 56 10.50 1.93 2.59
C ILE A 56 10.84 2.37 1.17
N PHE A 57 11.08 1.41 0.28
CA PHE A 57 11.58 1.70 -1.07
C PHE A 57 10.67 1.23 -2.20
N ASN A 58 9.71 0.36 -1.92
CA ASN A 58 8.75 -0.11 -2.92
C ASN A 58 7.33 -0.25 -2.35
N SER A 59 6.36 -0.36 -3.23
CA SER A 59 4.96 -0.65 -2.90
C SER A 59 4.29 -1.40 -4.04
N PHE A 60 3.28 -2.18 -3.70
CA PHE A 60 2.45 -2.89 -4.68
C PHE A 60 0.97 -2.80 -4.29
N GLU A 61 0.12 -2.83 -5.32
CA GLU A 61 -1.33 -2.84 -5.18
C GLU A 61 -1.84 -4.22 -4.76
N LEU A 62 -2.91 -4.24 -3.97
CA LEU A 62 -3.61 -5.44 -3.56
C LEU A 62 -5.07 -5.37 -3.99
N LEU A 63 -5.59 -6.50 -4.46
CA LEU A 63 -7.01 -6.65 -4.73
C LEU A 63 -7.75 -6.86 -3.41
N TYR A 64 -8.79 -6.03 -3.22
CA TYR A 64 -9.71 -6.14 -2.10
C TYR A 64 -11.02 -6.74 -2.59
N ASP A 65 -11.42 -7.84 -1.97
CA ASP A 65 -12.72 -8.44 -2.21
C ASP A 65 -13.72 -7.91 -1.20
N ALA A 66 -14.64 -7.07 -1.68
CA ALA A 66 -15.68 -6.48 -0.85
C ALA A 66 -16.73 -7.48 -0.35
N SER A 67 -16.84 -8.67 -0.97
CA SER A 67 -17.80 -9.69 -0.56
C SER A 67 -17.34 -10.50 0.65
N THR A 68 -16.03 -10.70 0.75
CA THR A 68 -15.40 -11.44 1.85
C THR A 68 -14.69 -10.54 2.86
N GLU A 69 -14.61 -9.24 2.58
CA GLU A 69 -13.82 -8.26 3.32
C GLU A 69 -12.35 -8.67 3.47
N THR A 70 -11.81 -9.39 2.46
CA THR A 70 -10.46 -9.93 2.51
C THR A 70 -9.55 -9.34 1.43
N LEU A 71 -8.26 -9.35 1.74
CA LEU A 71 -7.18 -9.11 0.79
C LEU A 71 -6.63 -10.46 0.34
N ASP A 72 -6.32 -10.59 -0.94
CA ASP A 72 -5.77 -11.82 -1.51
C ASP A 72 -4.38 -12.15 -0.90
N ARG A 73 -4.38 -13.04 0.09
CA ARG A 73 -3.16 -13.49 0.78
C ARG A 73 -2.24 -14.29 -0.14
N ALA A 74 -2.80 -15.10 -1.04
CA ALA A 74 -1.99 -15.91 -1.95
C ALA A 74 -1.22 -15.03 -2.95
N PHE A 75 -1.82 -13.91 -3.36
CA PHE A 75 -1.13 -12.90 -4.16
C PHE A 75 -0.05 -12.16 -3.35
N LEU A 76 -0.33 -11.83 -2.09
CA LEU A 76 0.66 -11.21 -1.19
C LEU A 76 1.91 -12.08 -1.05
N ASP A 77 1.73 -13.39 -0.80
CA ASP A 77 2.85 -14.33 -0.63
C ASP A 77 3.72 -14.41 -1.91
N LYS A 78 3.09 -14.49 -3.09
CA LYS A 78 3.80 -14.48 -4.38
C LYS A 78 4.57 -13.18 -4.64
N LYS A 79 4.04 -12.04 -4.16
CA LYS A 79 4.68 -10.73 -4.32
C LYS A 79 5.80 -10.50 -3.32
N GLN A 80 5.82 -11.21 -2.20
CA GLN A 80 6.90 -11.16 -1.23
C GLN A 80 8.15 -11.93 -1.69
N GLU A 81 7.99 -12.95 -2.54
CA GLU A 81 9.08 -13.73 -3.12
C GLU A 81 9.78 -13.04 -4.32
N GLN A 82 9.20 -11.96 -4.86
CA GLN A 82 9.73 -11.17 -5.98
C GLN A 82 10.49 -9.93 -5.49
#